data_AF-A0A1W4XU98-F1
#
_entry.id   AF-A0A1W4XU98-F1
#
_cell.length_a   1.000
_cell.length_b   1.000
_cell.length_c   1.000
_cell.angle_alpha   90.00
_cell.angle_beta   90.00
_cell.angle_gamma   90.00
#
_symmetry.space_group_name_H-M   'P 1'
#
loop_
_entity.id
_entity.type
_entity.pdbx_description
1 polymer ?
#
loop_
_entity_poly.entity_id
_entity_poly.type
_entity_poly.pdbx_seq_one_letter_code
_entity_poly.pdbx_strand_id
1 'polypeptide(L)'
;MNTFPDEIYASRSPNTTLSTTGKVLLGLTGGLAVGLTVICAPFVSPALRKYCLPYIPATNTQVNNILTALQNRKGQLIDLGSGDGRIVFETAKNGFASSGVELNLWLVLYSKVQAQLNGLSKKTKFLRKDLWKFNLSQYDNIVIFGVEQM
;
A
#
# COMPACT_ATOMS: atom_id res chain seq x y z
N MET A 1 48.38 -66.96 -10.24
CA MET A 1 48.36 -66.26 -11.54
C MET A 1 47.05 -66.63 -12.20
N ASN A 2 46.07 -65.73 -12.19
CA ASN A 2 45.02 -65.61 -13.21
C ASN A 2 44.33 -64.27 -12.99
N THR A 3 44.12 -63.61 -14.11
CA THR A 3 43.94 -62.19 -14.36
C THR A 3 42.49 -61.86 -14.73
N PHE A 4 41.97 -60.76 -14.18
CA PHE A 4 40.91 -59.85 -14.70
C PHE A 4 39.46 -60.39 -14.87
N PRO A 5 38.41 -59.52 -14.91
CA PRO A 5 38.44 -58.07 -15.09
C PRO A 5 37.65 -57.20 -14.10
N ASP A 6 38.16 -55.96 -13.99
CA ASP A 6 37.47 -54.75 -13.57
C ASP A 6 36.29 -54.43 -14.50
N GLU A 7 35.09 -54.96 -14.21
CA GLU A 7 33.87 -54.45 -14.85
C GLU A 7 32.85 -53.90 -13.85
N ILE A 8 32.87 -52.56 -13.79
CA ILE A 8 31.69 -51.71 -13.83
C ILE A 8 30.76 -51.81 -12.61
N TYR A 9 31.15 -51.18 -11.51
CA TYR A 9 30.19 -50.50 -10.63
C TYR A 9 29.90 -49.09 -11.15
N ALA A 10 29.40 -48.98 -12.38
CA ALA A 10 28.63 -47.80 -12.76
C ALA A 10 27.28 -47.92 -12.05
N SER A 11 27.19 -47.39 -10.82
CA SER A 11 25.92 -47.27 -10.11
C SER A 11 25.00 -46.39 -10.94
N ARG A 12 24.14 -47.02 -11.74
CA ARG A 12 23.12 -46.35 -12.54
C ARG A 12 22.18 -45.67 -11.55
N SER A 13 22.30 -44.34 -11.42
CA SER A 13 21.31 -43.54 -10.70
C SER A 13 19.92 -43.95 -11.22
N PRO A 14 18.99 -44.39 -10.35
CA PRO A 14 17.68 -44.77 -10.82
C PRO A 14 17.02 -43.51 -11.38
N ASN A 15 16.74 -43.51 -12.70
CA ASN A 15 15.89 -42.51 -13.33
C ASN A 15 14.46 -42.74 -12.84
N THR A 16 14.15 -42.22 -11.64
CA THR A 16 12.81 -42.27 -11.08
C THR A 16 11.95 -41.21 -11.75
N THR A 17 11.35 -41.55 -12.89
CA THR A 17 10.29 -40.73 -13.48
C THR A 17 9.06 -40.79 -12.57
N LEU A 18 8.60 -39.65 -12.06
CA LEU A 18 7.41 -39.60 -11.21
C LEU A 18 6.20 -40.26 -11.92
N SER A 19 5.52 -41.15 -11.20
CA SER A 19 4.25 -41.75 -11.63
C SER A 19 3.22 -40.66 -11.93
N THR A 20 2.34 -40.89 -12.90
CA THR A 20 1.24 -39.98 -13.27
C THR A 20 0.40 -39.59 -12.05
N THR A 21 0.12 -40.54 -11.16
CA THR A 21 -0.59 -40.27 -9.89
C THR A 21 0.20 -39.32 -8.99
N GLY A 22 1.52 -39.48 -8.92
CA GLY A 22 2.40 -38.58 -8.16
C GLY A 22 2.42 -37.16 -8.73
N LYS A 23 2.40 -37.01 -10.06
CA LYS A 23 2.30 -35.70 -10.72
C LYS A 23 0.96 -35.01 -10.43
N VAL A 24 -0.14 -35.77 -10.48
CA VAL A 24 -1.49 -35.25 -10.17
C VAL A 24 -1.58 -34.83 -8.70
N LEU A 25 -1.08 -35.66 -7.78
CA LEU A 25 -1.11 -35.36 -6.36
C LEU A 25 -0.30 -34.10 -6.04
N LEU A 26 0.92 -34.00 -6.59
CA LEU A 26 1.78 -32.83 -6.46
C LEU A 26 1.13 -31.56 -7.02
N GLY A 27 0.47 -31.66 -8.17
CA GLY A 27 -0.27 -30.56 -8.79
C GLY A 27 -1.44 -30.09 -7.93
N LEU A 28 -2.23 -31.01 -7.37
CA LEU A 28 -3.36 -30.69 -6.50
C LEU A 28 -2.90 -30.03 -5.20
N THR A 29 -1.94 -30.62 -4.49
CA THR A 29 -1.46 -30.07 -3.21
C THR A 29 -0.72 -28.76 -3.40
N GLY A 30 0.12 -28.66 -4.45
CA GLY A 30 0.83 -27.42 -4.79
C GLY A 30 -0.13 -26.32 -5.21
N GLY A 31 -1.12 -26.64 -6.05
CA GLY A 31 -2.16 -25.70 -6.48
C GLY A 31 -2.99 -25.17 -5.31
N LEU A 32 -3.42 -26.05 -4.40
CA LEU A 32 -4.16 -25.65 -3.18
C LEU A 32 -3.32 -24.75 -2.27
N ALA A 33 -2.04 -25.11 -2.04
CA ALA A 33 -1.15 -24.32 -1.19
C ALA A 33 -0.90 -22.92 -1.76
N VAL A 34 -0.63 -22.82 -3.07
CA VAL A 34 -0.46 -21.54 -3.75
C VAL A 34 -1.76 -20.73 -3.73
N GLY A 35 -2.89 -21.35 -4.03
CA GLY A 35 -4.21 -20.71 -4.01
C GLY A 35 -4.53 -20.13 -2.63
N LEU A 36 -4.36 -20.93 -1.57
CA LEU A 36 -4.59 -20.50 -0.19
C LEU A 36 -3.65 -19.34 0.19
N THR A 37 -2.37 -19.43 -0.20
CA THR A 37 -1.39 -18.36 0.07
C THR A 37 -1.79 -17.05 -0.60
N VAL A 38 -2.22 -17.08 -1.86
CA VAL A 38 -2.67 -15.89 -2.60
C VAL A 38 -3.91 -15.27 -1.93
N ILE A 39 -4.84 -16.11 -1.46
CA ILE A 39 -6.05 -15.65 -0.76
C ILE A 39 -5.73 -15.03 0.60
N CYS A 40 -4.83 -15.63 1.40
CA CYS A 40 -4.50 -15.17 2.75
C CYS A 40 -3.50 -14.00 2.78
N ALA A 41 -2.61 -13.88 1.78
CA ALA A 41 -1.60 -12.84 1.70
C ALA A 41 -2.12 -11.40 1.91
N PRO A 42 -3.24 -10.94 1.32
CA PRO A 42 -3.75 -9.59 1.56
C PRO A 42 -4.22 -9.34 3.01
N PHE A 43 -4.59 -10.38 3.76
CA PHE A 43 -5.02 -10.26 5.16
C PHE A 43 -3.84 -10.25 6.14
N VAL A 44 -2.77 -11.00 5.84
CA VAL A 44 -1.57 -11.09 6.69
C VAL A 44 -0.56 -9.99 6.39
N SER A 45 -0.42 -9.59 5.12
CA SER A 45 0.58 -8.61 4.69
C SER A 45 0.51 -7.24 5.38
N PRO A 46 -0.66 -6.70 5.81
CA PRO A 46 -0.70 -5.45 6.57
C PRO A 46 -0.03 -5.56 7.95
N ALA A 47 -0.13 -6.72 8.61
CA ALA A 47 0.45 -6.98 9.94
C ALA A 47 1.99 -7.07 9.91
N LEU A 48 2.57 -7.36 8.75
CA LEU A 48 4.02 -7.42 8.55
C LEU A 48 4.62 -6.07 8.13
N ARG A 49 3.81 -5.00 8.02
CA ARG A 49 4.31 -3.67 7.67
C ARG A 49 4.87 -3.00 8.92
N LYS A 50 6.09 -2.47 8.81
CA LYS A 50 6.77 -1.70 9.88
C LYS A 50 5.93 -0.53 10.43
N TYR A 51 5.03 0.02 9.61
CA TYR A 51 4.12 1.09 10.00
C TYR A 51 2.70 0.72 9.54
N CYS A 52 1.85 0.36 10.50
CA CYS A 52 0.46 -0.03 10.29
C CYS A 52 -0.47 0.91 11.07
N LEU A 53 -0.45 2.20 10.71
CA LEU A 53 -1.46 3.12 11.25
C LEU A 53 -2.81 2.82 10.56
N PRO A 54 -3.87 2.50 11.32
CA PRO A 54 -5.18 2.30 10.74
C PRO A 54 -5.70 3.62 10.17
N TYR A 55 -6.46 3.54 9.09
CA TYR A 55 -7.15 4.70 8.55
C TYR A 55 -8.31 5.09 9.46
N ILE A 56 -8.24 6.29 10.04
CA ILE A 56 -9.30 6.88 10.86
C ILE A 56 -9.66 8.23 10.24
N PRO A 57 -10.90 8.41 9.75
CA PRO A 57 -11.32 9.68 9.17
C PRO A 57 -11.40 10.81 10.19
N ALA A 58 -10.94 12.00 9.82
CA ALA A 58 -11.16 13.21 10.61
C ALA A 58 -12.66 13.55 10.71
N THR A 59 -13.12 13.90 11.90
CA THR A 59 -14.51 14.31 12.17
C THR A 59 -14.82 15.67 11.53
N ASN A 60 -16.10 15.97 11.30
CA ASN A 60 -16.52 17.28 10.79
C ASN A 60 -16.07 18.43 11.71
N THR A 61 -16.08 18.21 13.02
CA THR A 61 -15.57 19.18 14.01
C THR A 61 -14.08 19.44 13.80
N GLN A 62 -13.26 18.40 13.58
CA GLN A 62 -11.83 18.55 13.31
C GLN A 62 -11.56 19.28 11.99
N VAL A 63 -12.33 18.96 10.94
CA VAL A 63 -12.25 19.66 9.66
C VAL A 63 -12.60 21.14 9.83
N ASN A 64 -13.67 21.47 10.55
CA ASN A 64 -14.05 22.85 10.82
C ASN A 64 -12.97 23.61 11.61
N ASN A 65 -12.37 22.97 12.62
CA ASN A 65 -11.28 23.55 13.39
C ASN A 65 -10.08 23.91 12.49
N ILE A 66 -9.74 23.02 11.53
CA ILE A 66 -8.68 23.29 10.54
C ILE A 66 -9.06 24.48 9.68
N LEU A 67 -10.28 24.53 9.14
CA LEU A 67 -10.73 25.65 8.31
C LEU A 67 -10.71 26.98 9.09
N THR A 68 -11.14 26.98 10.35
CA THR A 68 -11.06 28.14 11.24
C THR A 68 -9.61 28.59 11.44
N ALA A 69 -8.69 27.66 11.72
CA ALA A 69 -7.27 27.98 11.85
C ALA A 69 -6.65 28.55 10.55
N LEU A 70 -7.19 28.17 9.40
CA LEU A 70 -6.73 28.59 8.07
C LEU A 70 -7.36 29.89 7.55
N GLN A 71 -8.36 30.48 8.22
CA GLN A 71 -9.17 31.60 7.69
C GLN A 71 -8.35 32.78 7.14
N ASN A 72 -7.21 33.07 7.74
CA ASN A 72 -6.34 34.19 7.35
C ASN A 72 -5.00 33.72 6.73
N ARG A 73 -4.96 32.47 6.25
CA ARG A 73 -3.81 31.87 5.58
C ARG A 73 -4.07 31.81 4.07
N LYS A 74 -2.99 31.78 3.30
CA LYS A 74 -2.99 31.62 1.84
C LYS A 74 -1.84 30.71 1.44
N GLY A 75 -1.77 30.38 0.16
CA GLY A 75 -0.67 29.61 -0.42
C GLY A 75 -1.01 28.14 -0.63
N GLN A 76 0.02 27.32 -0.83
CA GLN A 76 -0.12 25.88 -1.03
C GLN A 76 -0.35 25.17 0.30
N LEU A 77 -1.26 24.21 0.31
CA LEU A 77 -1.58 23.39 1.47
C LEU A 77 -1.24 21.92 1.21
N ILE A 78 -0.71 21.24 2.21
CA ILE A 78 -0.52 19.79 2.19
C ILE A 78 -1.14 19.12 3.42
N ASP A 79 -1.82 18.01 3.18
CA ASP A 79 -2.33 17.09 4.20
C ASP A 79 -1.46 15.83 4.26
N LEU A 80 -0.80 15.60 5.40
CA LEU A 80 0.11 14.48 5.63
C LEU A 80 -0.65 13.30 6.22
N GLY A 81 -0.71 12.19 5.48
CA GLY A 81 -1.60 11.08 5.80
C GLY A 81 -3.03 11.37 5.36
N SER A 82 -3.21 11.79 4.10
CA SER A 82 -4.46 12.38 3.64
C SER A 82 -5.67 11.44 3.63
N GLY A 83 -5.46 10.13 3.78
CA GLY A 83 -6.55 9.16 3.89
C GLY A 83 -7.50 9.21 2.69
N ASP A 84 -8.80 9.40 2.94
CA ASP A 84 -9.82 9.55 1.90
C ASP A 84 -9.78 10.91 1.17
N GLY A 85 -8.97 11.84 1.63
CA GLY A 85 -8.77 13.16 1.04
C GLY A 85 -9.74 14.22 1.52
N ARG A 86 -10.56 13.96 2.54
CA ARG A 86 -11.57 14.91 3.02
C ARG A 86 -11.02 16.30 3.35
N ILE A 87 -9.87 16.38 4.03
CA ILE A 87 -9.27 17.68 4.40
C ILE A 87 -8.84 18.40 3.12
N VAL A 88 -8.15 17.70 2.22
CA VAL A 88 -7.73 18.23 0.90
C VAL A 88 -8.92 18.76 0.10
N PHE A 89 -10.06 18.07 0.11
CA PHE A 89 -11.27 18.52 -0.58
C PHE A 89 -11.87 19.76 0.07
N GLU A 90 -12.01 19.77 1.39
CA GLU A 90 -12.60 20.89 2.11
C GLU A 90 -11.72 22.14 2.05
N THR A 91 -10.40 22.01 2.15
CA THR A 91 -9.48 23.15 1.95
C THR A 91 -9.49 23.65 0.51
N ALA A 92 -9.61 22.75 -0.48
CA ALA A 92 -9.71 23.14 -1.89
C ALA A 92 -11.02 23.87 -2.22
N LYS A 93 -12.14 23.47 -1.60
CA LYS A 93 -13.41 24.21 -1.68
C LYS A 93 -13.28 25.61 -1.08
N ASN A 94 -12.47 25.75 -0.02
CA ASN A 94 -12.17 27.03 0.63
C ASN A 94 -11.00 27.81 -0.01
N GLY A 95 -10.62 27.48 -1.25
CA GLY A 95 -9.73 28.30 -2.07
C GLY A 95 -8.24 27.94 -2.03
N PHE A 96 -7.84 26.91 -1.29
CA PHE A 96 -6.44 26.47 -1.26
C PHE A 96 -6.08 25.54 -2.42
N ALA A 97 -4.88 25.69 -2.98
CA ALA A 97 -4.27 24.65 -3.81
C ALA A 97 -3.76 23.54 -2.88
N SER A 98 -4.50 22.43 -2.83
CA SER A 98 -4.35 21.44 -1.75
C SER A 98 -3.75 20.13 -2.28
N SER A 99 -2.73 19.61 -1.59
CA SER A 99 -2.12 18.32 -1.89
C SER A 99 -2.33 17.34 -0.75
N GLY A 100 -2.53 16.06 -1.04
CA GLY A 100 -2.55 14.98 -0.06
C GLY A 100 -1.38 14.02 -0.29
N VAL A 101 -0.67 13.66 0.78
CA VAL A 101 0.33 12.59 0.79
C VAL A 101 -0.21 11.41 1.57
N GLU A 102 -0.21 10.23 0.96
CA GLU A 102 -0.71 9.00 1.57
C GLU A 102 0.15 7.81 1.14
N LEU A 103 0.34 6.83 2.03
CA LEU A 103 1.14 5.64 1.75
C LEU A 103 0.32 4.53 1.07
N ASN A 104 -0.96 4.40 1.45
CA ASN A 104 -1.90 3.41 0.96
C ASN A 104 -2.35 3.70 -0.47
N LEU A 105 -2.03 2.79 -1.41
CA LEU A 105 -2.40 2.92 -2.82
C LEU A 105 -3.91 3.03 -3.03
N TRP A 106 -4.70 2.27 -2.30
CA TRP A 106 -6.16 2.23 -2.48
C TRP A 106 -6.80 3.55 -2.08
N LEU A 107 -6.36 4.14 -0.98
CA LEU A 107 -6.82 5.46 -0.53
C LEU A 107 -6.42 6.55 -1.53
N VAL A 108 -5.18 6.53 -2.05
CA VAL A 108 -4.74 7.47 -3.09
C VAL A 108 -5.60 7.35 -4.36
N LEU A 109 -5.88 6.13 -4.81
CA LEU A 109 -6.73 5.90 -5.99
C LEU A 109 -8.17 6.38 -5.73
N TYR A 110 -8.73 6.05 -4.57
CA TYR A 110 -10.04 6.52 -4.14
C TYR A 110 -10.11 8.06 -4.18
N SER A 111 -9.16 8.76 -3.55
CA SER A 111 -9.15 10.22 -3.52
C SER A 111 -8.97 10.83 -4.91
N LYS A 112 -8.17 10.22 -5.80
CA LYS A 112 -8.06 10.68 -7.19
C LYS A 112 -9.38 10.56 -7.95
N VAL A 113 -10.09 9.43 -7.80
CA VAL A 113 -11.41 9.23 -8.40
C VAL A 113 -12.40 10.25 -7.84
N GLN A 114 -12.47 10.40 -6.51
CA GLN A 114 -13.33 11.39 -5.87
C GLN A 114 -13.01 12.82 -6.31
N ALA A 115 -11.74 13.17 -6.52
CA ALA A 115 -11.34 14.48 -7.03
C ALA A 115 -11.92 14.76 -8.42
N GLN A 116 -11.94 13.75 -9.30
CA GLN A 116 -12.54 13.87 -10.62
C GLN A 116 -14.07 13.97 -10.52
N LEU A 117 -14.70 13.09 -9.75
CA LEU A 117 -16.16 13.07 -9.58
C LEU A 117 -16.71 14.36 -8.98
N ASN A 118 -15.97 15.00 -8.07
CA ASN A 118 -16.36 16.27 -7.44
C ASN A 118 -15.89 17.51 -8.24
N GLY A 119 -15.25 17.34 -9.40
CA GLY A 119 -14.73 18.47 -10.20
C GLY A 119 -13.59 19.25 -9.55
N LEU A 120 -12.96 18.70 -8.50
CA LEU A 120 -11.88 19.33 -7.72
C LEU A 120 -10.48 18.95 -8.20
N SER A 121 -10.36 18.16 -9.27
CA SER A 121 -9.08 17.65 -9.77
C SER A 121 -8.07 18.73 -10.18
N LYS A 122 -8.53 19.92 -10.56
CA LYS A 122 -7.65 21.07 -10.88
C LYS A 122 -7.06 21.75 -9.64
N LYS A 123 -7.72 21.62 -8.48
CA LYS A 123 -7.33 22.26 -7.21
C LYS A 123 -6.68 21.29 -6.23
N THR A 124 -6.76 19.99 -6.52
CA THR A 124 -6.33 18.92 -5.61
C THR A 124 -5.30 18.00 -6.27
N LYS A 125 -4.32 17.54 -5.49
CA LYS A 125 -3.30 16.60 -5.96
C LYS A 125 -3.06 15.52 -4.92
N PHE A 126 -3.16 14.24 -5.30
CA PHE A 126 -2.90 13.12 -4.39
C PHE A 126 -1.65 12.35 -4.80
N LEU A 127 -0.73 12.18 -3.84
CA LEU A 127 0.60 11.62 -4.03
C LEU A 127 0.80 10.39 -3.15
N ARG A 128 1.17 9.26 -3.78
CA ARG A 128 1.56 8.07 -3.05
C ARG A 128 3.02 8.19 -2.61
N LYS A 129 3.27 8.67 -1.40
CA LYS A 129 4.61 8.94 -0.86
C LYS A 129 4.65 8.67 0.64
N ASP A 130 5.86 8.40 1.14
CA ASP A 130 6.14 8.36 2.57
C ASP A 130 6.26 9.80 3.10
N LEU A 131 5.42 10.17 4.07
CA LEU A 131 5.38 11.51 4.64
C LEU A 131 6.70 11.92 5.29
N TRP A 132 7.48 10.97 5.82
CA TRP A 132 8.76 11.24 6.48
C TRP A 132 9.88 11.59 5.51
N LYS A 133 9.71 11.24 4.23
CA LYS A 133 10.71 11.45 3.16
C LYS A 133 10.29 12.52 2.15
N PHE A 134 9.07 13.05 2.30
CA PHE A 134 8.50 13.96 1.33
C PHE A 134 9.01 15.39 1.58
N ASN A 135 9.40 16.10 0.52
CA ASN A 135 9.88 17.47 0.63
C ASN A 135 8.69 18.44 0.82
N LEU A 136 8.67 19.14 1.95
CA LEU A 136 7.62 20.08 2.34
C LEU A 136 7.94 21.54 1.98
N SER A 137 9.13 21.83 1.44
CA SER A 137 9.63 23.21 1.24
C SER A 137 8.76 24.11 0.37
N GLN A 138 7.87 23.53 -0.45
CA GLN A 138 6.97 24.25 -1.36
C GLN A 138 5.59 24.57 -0.76
N TYR A 139 5.31 24.13 0.47
CA TYR A 139 3.99 24.28 1.10
C TYR A 139 4.04 25.31 2.23
N ASP A 140 3.08 26.22 2.19
CA ASP A 140 2.92 27.28 3.19
C ASP A 140 2.13 26.80 4.42
N ASN A 141 1.24 25.82 4.20
CA ASN A 141 0.35 25.28 5.23
C ASN A 141 0.45 23.76 5.24
N ILE A 142 0.73 23.19 6.42
CA ILE A 142 0.86 21.75 6.60
C ILE A 142 -0.18 21.32 7.63
N VAL A 143 -1.03 20.38 7.25
CA VAL A 143 -2.00 19.72 8.12
C VAL A 143 -1.53 18.30 8.36
N ILE A 144 -1.61 17.87 9.62
CA ILE A 144 -1.33 16.50 10.02
C ILE A 144 -2.36 16.08 11.07
N PHE A 145 -2.86 14.87 10.92
CA PHE A 145 -3.69 14.22 11.93
C PHE A 145 -2.83 13.16 12.64
N GLY A 146 -2.52 13.41 13.91
CA GLY A 146 -1.79 12.49 14.78
C GLY A 146 -2.67 11.98 15.91
N VAL A 147 -2.31 10.82 16.45
CA VAL A 147 -2.81 10.31 17.73
C VAL A 147 -1.67 10.29 18.73
N GLU A 148 -1.96 10.46 20.02
CA GLU A 148 -0.97 10.13 21.05
C GLU A 148 -0.56 8.67 20.87
N GLN A 149 0.75 8.44 20.96
CA GLN A 149 1.33 7.12 20.76
C GLN A 149 0.68 6.13 21.74
N MET A 150 0.01 5.10 21.21
CA MET A 150 -0.53 4.00 22.02
C MET A 150 0.59 3.07 22.49
#